data_AF-A0A7R7VNN1-F1
#
_entry.id   AF-A0A7R7VNN1-F1
#
_cell.length_a   1.000
_cell.length_b   1.000
_cell.length_c   1.000
_cell.angle_alpha   90.00
_cell.angle_beta   90.00
_cell.angle_gamma   90.00
#
_symmetry.space_group_name_H-M   'P 1'
#
loop_
_entity.id
_entity.type
_entity.pdbx_description
1 polymer ?
#
loop_
_entity_poly.entity_id
_entity_poly.type
_entity_poly.pdbx_seq_one_letter_code
_entity_poly.pdbx_strand_id
1 'polypeptide(L)'
;MSSNTSSPSNLSTVATLLKTTPPLKIVVLAGAGISTAANVPDFRSAQTGLYAKLAPLNLPYPEAIFDINFFKHTPEPFYAIARARKPRNLRPTLTHAFLALLAKKDLLHFIFTQNIDGLEEDAGVPTSHVLPVHGNWKSQQCYRCKRGYPDDLMERAIETGEVPYCLKEGCVGVVKPDVVFFGQDLSREFEEKEKTKLPEADVMLVLGTSLKVAPCARLPRGVREGVPRVLINLEPAGDIGNRDGDVVALGQCDEVISALSEELGWAEELDGLWKEAVAAKAHCEDEQGEQPSLDELIARCAEKIGPKPVTAGHRRMLEDHLCTKFAGILPGKV
;
A
#
# COMPACT_ATOMS: atom_id res chain seq x y z
N MET A 1 -16.88 25.10 14.15
CA MET A 1 -17.28 24.68 12.80
C MET A 1 -17.37 23.17 12.82
N SER A 2 -18.56 22.65 12.51
CA SER A 2 -19.09 21.37 13.00
C SER A 2 -18.30 20.15 12.55
N SER A 3 -18.14 19.20 13.47
CA SER A 3 -17.59 17.87 13.25
C SER A 3 -18.46 17.09 12.27
N ASN A 4 -17.97 16.91 11.03
CA ASN A 4 -18.58 16.04 10.02
C ASN A 4 -18.28 14.57 10.37
N THR A 5 -19.13 13.97 11.20
CA THR A 5 -19.37 12.53 11.14
C THR A 5 -20.08 12.22 9.81
N SER A 6 -19.92 10.99 9.28
CA SER A 6 -20.59 10.54 8.05
C SER A 6 -22.11 10.73 8.15
N SER A 7 -22.64 11.82 7.60
CA SER A 7 -24.09 12.04 7.56
C SER A 7 -24.70 11.11 6.51
N PRO A 8 -25.88 10.53 6.74
CA PRO A 8 -26.60 9.72 5.75
C PRO A 8 -26.69 10.38 4.36
N SER A 9 -26.74 11.71 4.31
CA SER A 9 -26.72 12.51 3.08
C SER A 9 -25.52 12.25 2.17
N ASN A 10 -24.33 11.98 2.74
CA ASN A 10 -23.11 11.79 1.96
C ASN A 10 -23.12 10.42 1.28
N LEU A 11 -23.55 9.37 1.98
CA LEU A 11 -23.69 8.03 1.40
C LEU A 11 -24.76 7.99 0.32
N SER A 12 -25.91 8.62 0.53
CA SER A 12 -26.95 8.71 -0.50
C SER A 12 -26.46 9.47 -1.74
N THR A 13 -25.60 10.48 -1.56
CA THR A 13 -24.98 11.22 -2.68
C THR A 13 -24.05 10.29 -3.48
N VAL A 14 -23.18 9.51 -2.82
CA VAL A 14 -22.31 8.54 -3.49
C VAL A 14 -23.13 7.45 -4.17
N ALA A 15 -24.16 6.91 -3.52
CA ALA A 15 -25.02 5.89 -4.09
C ALA A 15 -25.76 6.40 -5.35
N THR A 16 -26.25 7.65 -5.32
CA THR A 16 -26.88 8.30 -6.47
C THR A 16 -25.89 8.45 -7.62
N LEU A 17 -24.67 8.91 -7.31
CA LEU A 17 -23.60 9.03 -8.30
C LEU A 17 -23.32 7.68 -8.97
N LEU A 18 -23.12 6.62 -8.20
CA LEU A 18 -22.81 5.27 -8.71
C LEU A 18 -23.96 4.61 -9.48
N LYS A 19 -25.21 5.05 -9.29
CA LYS A 19 -26.39 4.59 -10.05
C LYS A 19 -26.66 5.40 -11.34
N THR A 20 -25.84 6.40 -11.64
CA THR A 20 -26.03 7.27 -12.82
C THR A 20 -25.95 6.48 -14.13
N THR A 21 -26.75 6.89 -15.12
CA THR A 21 -26.73 6.33 -16.48
C THR A 21 -26.38 7.44 -17.49
N PRO A 22 -25.44 7.22 -18.44
CA PRO A 22 -24.63 6.01 -18.63
C PRO A 22 -23.70 5.72 -17.44
N PRO A 23 -23.23 4.46 -17.28
CA PRO A 23 -22.34 4.09 -16.18
C PRO A 23 -21.07 4.93 -16.19
N LEU A 24 -20.61 5.30 -15.00
CA LEU A 24 -19.46 6.17 -14.79
C LEU A 24 -18.15 5.39 -14.85
N LYS A 25 -17.10 6.00 -15.41
CA LYS A 25 -15.73 5.49 -15.30
C LYS A 25 -15.10 5.87 -13.97
N ILE A 26 -15.02 4.91 -13.05
CA ILE A 26 -14.47 5.13 -11.71
C ILE A 26 -12.97 4.88 -11.70
N VAL A 27 -12.19 5.90 -11.31
CA VAL A 27 -10.79 5.73 -10.95
C VAL A 27 -10.64 5.71 -9.44
N VAL A 28 -9.88 4.76 -8.92
CA VAL A 28 -9.64 4.58 -7.49
C VAL A 28 -8.20 4.90 -7.15
N LEU A 29 -7.98 5.63 -6.05
CA LEU A 29 -6.72 5.67 -5.33
C LEU A 29 -6.91 4.98 -3.98
N ALA A 30 -6.22 3.85 -3.79
CA ALA A 30 -6.25 3.07 -2.56
C ALA A 30 -4.93 3.18 -1.79
N GLY A 31 -5.01 3.16 -0.47
CA GLY A 31 -3.85 3.04 0.42
C GLY A 31 -4.07 2.08 1.57
N ALA A 32 -3.13 2.06 2.52
CA ALA A 32 -3.07 1.02 3.54
C ALA A 32 -4.32 0.90 4.44
N GLY A 33 -5.12 1.97 4.52
CA GLY A 33 -6.37 1.99 5.28
C GLY A 33 -7.41 0.99 4.79
N ILE A 34 -7.36 0.53 3.53
CA ILE A 34 -8.28 -0.51 3.04
C ILE A 34 -7.86 -1.93 3.50
N SER A 35 -6.62 -2.10 3.97
CA SER A 35 -6.04 -3.39 4.39
C SER A 35 -5.96 -3.55 5.91
N THR A 36 -6.36 -2.54 6.71
CA THR A 36 -6.24 -2.61 8.18
C THR A 36 -7.12 -3.71 8.80
N ALA A 37 -8.31 -3.95 8.24
CA ALA A 37 -9.21 -5.03 8.67
C ALA A 37 -8.68 -6.44 8.33
N ALA A 38 -7.71 -6.56 7.41
CA ALA A 38 -7.01 -7.81 7.11
C ALA A 38 -5.92 -8.15 8.14
N ASN A 39 -5.91 -7.47 9.30
CA ASN A 39 -4.85 -7.54 10.31
C ASN A 39 -3.46 -7.20 9.77
N VAL A 40 -3.35 -6.37 8.72
CA VAL A 40 -2.07 -5.81 8.32
C VAL A 40 -1.60 -4.89 9.44
N PRO A 41 -0.51 -5.22 10.17
CA PRO A 41 -0.01 -4.34 11.20
C PRO A 41 0.46 -3.07 10.53
N ASP A 42 -0.07 -1.93 11.00
CA ASP A 42 0.35 -0.65 10.49
C ASP A 42 1.86 -0.45 10.68
N PHE A 43 2.43 0.48 9.93
CA PHE A 43 3.85 0.76 10.05
C PHE A 43 4.15 1.59 11.30
N ARG A 44 3.20 2.44 11.73
CA ARG A 44 3.46 3.65 12.54
C ARG A 44 2.88 3.65 13.95
N SER A 45 2.04 2.69 14.36
CA SER A 45 1.51 2.68 15.72
C SER A 45 2.62 2.58 16.76
N ALA A 46 2.55 3.43 17.79
CA ALA A 46 3.65 3.68 18.72
C ALA A 46 4.09 2.45 19.54
N GLN A 47 3.23 1.44 19.70
CA GLN A 47 3.52 0.23 20.49
C GLN A 47 3.44 -1.06 19.66
N THR A 48 2.53 -1.12 18.68
CA THR A 48 2.23 -2.33 17.91
C THR A 48 2.73 -2.27 16.47
N GLY A 49 3.02 -1.07 15.96
CA GLY A 49 3.43 -0.85 14.59
C GLY A 49 4.82 -1.43 14.31
N LEU A 50 5.09 -1.76 13.04
CA LEU A 50 6.36 -2.37 12.62
C LEU A 50 7.56 -1.61 13.20
N TYR A 51 7.56 -0.29 13.07
CA TYR A 51 8.65 0.60 13.48
C TYR A 51 8.99 0.51 14.96
N ALA A 52 7.99 0.34 15.84
CA ALA A 52 8.23 0.15 17.27
C ALA A 52 8.96 -1.18 17.53
N LYS A 53 8.58 -2.24 16.82
CA LYS A 53 9.25 -3.55 16.90
C LYS A 53 10.68 -3.53 16.37
N LEU A 54 11.00 -2.63 15.44
CA LEU A 54 12.35 -2.53 14.85
C LEU A 54 13.37 -1.81 15.74
N ALA A 55 12.97 -1.27 16.90
CA ALA A 55 13.86 -0.54 17.80
C ALA A 55 15.18 -1.29 18.12
N PRO A 56 15.20 -2.64 18.32
CA PRO A 56 16.44 -3.38 18.58
C PRO A 56 17.47 -3.34 17.43
N LEU A 57 17.03 -3.05 16.20
CA LEU A 57 17.92 -2.97 15.02
C LEU A 57 18.72 -1.65 14.98
N ASN A 58 18.43 -0.71 15.90
CA ASN A 58 19.11 0.58 16.03
C ASN A 58 19.23 1.33 14.69
N LEU A 59 18.13 1.31 13.92
CA LEU A 59 18.02 2.02 12.66
C LEU A 59 18.17 3.53 12.90
N PRO A 60 18.76 4.30 11.96
CA PRO A 60 18.90 5.75 12.13
C PRO A 60 17.55 6.45 12.28
N TYR A 61 16.52 5.89 11.65
CA TYR A 61 15.10 6.21 11.81
C TYR A 61 14.30 4.99 11.35
N PRO A 62 13.03 4.83 11.77
CA PRO A 62 12.30 3.59 11.52
C PRO A 62 12.04 3.26 10.04
N GLU A 63 11.83 4.27 9.20
CA GLU A 63 11.62 4.13 7.76
C GLU A 63 12.87 3.67 7.00
N ALA A 64 14.06 3.70 7.63
CA ALA A 64 15.35 3.46 6.94
C ALA A 64 15.40 2.08 6.28
N ILE A 65 14.71 1.09 6.84
CA ILE A 65 14.63 -0.25 6.26
C ILE A 65 14.02 -0.29 4.85
N PHE A 66 13.17 0.70 4.52
CA PHE A 66 12.57 0.87 3.20
C PHE A 66 13.23 2.01 2.41
N ASP A 67 14.41 2.50 2.83
CA ASP A 67 15.20 3.48 2.08
C ASP A 67 16.24 2.78 1.21
N ILE A 68 16.28 3.10 -0.08
CA ILE A 68 17.18 2.44 -1.03
C ILE A 68 18.66 2.68 -0.71
N ASN A 69 18.98 3.84 -0.13
CA ASN A 69 20.35 4.17 0.25
C ASN A 69 20.78 3.43 1.50
N PHE A 70 19.86 3.15 2.42
CA PHE A 70 20.15 2.27 3.54
C PHE A 70 20.25 0.81 3.07
N PHE A 71 19.28 0.33 2.29
CA PHE A 71 19.22 -1.05 1.80
C PHE A 71 20.46 -1.47 1.01
N LYS A 72 21.01 -0.59 0.17
CA LYS A 72 22.21 -0.92 -0.62
C LYS A 72 23.47 -1.15 0.22
N HIS A 73 23.50 -0.68 1.47
CA HIS A 73 24.62 -0.82 2.40
C HIS A 73 24.35 -1.80 3.54
N THR A 74 23.10 -1.89 3.97
CA THR A 74 22.65 -2.70 5.10
C THR A 74 21.33 -3.40 4.73
N PRO A 75 21.34 -4.39 3.82
CA PRO A 75 20.14 -5.13 3.38
C PRO A 75 19.65 -6.17 4.41
N GLU A 76 20.48 -6.56 5.38
CA GLU A 76 20.20 -7.64 6.33
C GLU A 76 18.92 -7.39 7.17
N PRO A 77 18.64 -6.18 7.70
CA PRO A 77 17.39 -5.86 8.37
C PRO A 77 16.14 -6.17 7.53
N PHE A 78 16.16 -5.80 6.24
CA PHE A 78 15.04 -6.03 5.34
C PHE A 78 14.73 -7.53 5.21
N TYR A 79 15.76 -8.35 5.01
CA TYR A 79 15.59 -9.80 4.83
C TYR A 79 15.20 -10.53 6.12
N ALA A 80 15.65 -10.06 7.29
CA ALA A 80 15.20 -10.59 8.56
C ALA A 80 13.69 -10.38 8.79
N ILE A 81 13.15 -9.23 8.37
CA ILE A 81 11.73 -8.91 8.51
C ILE A 81 10.90 -9.53 7.38
N ALA A 82 11.41 -9.59 6.15
CA ALA A 82 10.73 -10.22 5.03
C ALA A 82 10.37 -11.70 5.34
N ARG A 83 11.26 -12.41 6.04
CA ARG A 83 11.00 -13.77 6.54
C ARG A 83 9.82 -13.82 7.51
N ALA A 84 9.79 -12.92 8.47
CA ALA A 84 8.73 -12.84 9.49
C ALA A 84 7.36 -12.44 8.91
N ARG A 85 7.38 -11.72 7.79
CA ARG A 85 6.21 -11.08 7.20
C ARG A 85 5.67 -11.80 5.97
N LYS A 86 6.12 -13.03 5.62
CA LYS A 86 5.70 -13.79 4.41
C LYS A 86 4.27 -13.38 4.00
N PRO A 87 4.08 -12.52 2.97
CA PRO A 87 2.81 -11.82 2.73
C PRO A 87 1.64 -12.72 2.30
N ARG A 88 1.80 -14.04 2.34
CA ARG A 88 0.83 -15.02 1.82
C ARG A 88 -0.38 -15.23 2.74
N ASN A 89 -0.36 -14.72 3.98
CA ASN A 89 -1.41 -14.97 4.99
C ASN A 89 -2.44 -13.83 5.10
N LEU A 90 -2.33 -12.80 4.26
CA LEU A 90 -3.28 -11.70 4.27
C LEU A 90 -4.50 -12.09 3.43
N ARG A 91 -5.69 -11.77 3.96
CA ARG A 91 -6.97 -12.04 3.31
C ARG A 91 -7.61 -10.73 2.85
N PRO A 92 -8.26 -10.67 1.67
CA PRO A 92 -8.93 -9.46 1.24
C PRO A 92 -10.01 -8.98 2.23
N THR A 93 -10.14 -7.67 2.35
CA THR A 93 -11.19 -7.02 3.17
C THR A 93 -12.48 -6.83 2.36
N LEU A 94 -13.55 -6.39 3.03
CA LEU A 94 -14.81 -6.05 2.36
C LEU A 94 -14.61 -4.94 1.34
N THR A 95 -13.76 -3.95 1.65
CA THR A 95 -13.39 -2.88 0.71
C THR A 95 -12.71 -3.42 -0.55
N HIS A 96 -11.84 -4.44 -0.45
CA HIS A 96 -11.24 -5.06 -1.64
C HIS A 96 -12.28 -5.78 -2.50
N ALA A 97 -13.20 -6.52 -1.86
CA ALA A 97 -14.30 -7.18 -2.56
C ALA A 97 -15.22 -6.16 -3.26
N PHE A 98 -15.41 -4.97 -2.70
CA PHE A 98 -16.15 -3.89 -3.36
C PHE A 98 -15.46 -3.39 -4.63
N LEU A 99 -14.13 -3.32 -4.65
CA LEU A 99 -13.38 -2.98 -5.87
C LEU A 99 -13.59 -4.04 -6.96
N ALA A 100 -13.61 -5.32 -6.59
CA ALA A 100 -13.92 -6.41 -7.51
C ALA A 100 -15.38 -6.36 -7.99
N LEU A 101 -16.33 -5.97 -7.12
CA LEU A 101 -17.72 -5.78 -7.50
C LEU A 101 -17.90 -4.63 -8.49
N LEU A 102 -17.20 -3.50 -8.29
CA LEU A 102 -17.18 -2.40 -9.27
C LEU A 102 -16.67 -2.86 -10.63
N ALA A 103 -15.64 -3.74 -10.66
CA ALA A 103 -15.14 -4.33 -11.90
C ALA A 103 -16.19 -5.25 -12.55
N LYS A 104 -16.85 -6.12 -11.78
CA LYS A 104 -17.90 -7.01 -12.29
C LYS A 104 -19.11 -6.25 -12.84
N LYS A 105 -19.38 -5.05 -12.32
CA LYS A 105 -20.47 -4.16 -12.79
C LYS A 105 -20.04 -3.20 -13.91
N ASP A 106 -18.82 -3.34 -14.45
CA ASP A 106 -18.25 -2.49 -15.51
C ASP A 106 -18.16 -1.00 -15.14
N LEU A 107 -18.04 -0.69 -13.85
CA LEU A 107 -17.89 0.66 -13.32
C LEU A 107 -16.42 1.01 -13.05
N LEU A 108 -15.59 0.01 -12.73
CA LEU A 108 -14.18 0.22 -12.41
C LEU A 108 -13.35 0.47 -13.66
N HIS A 109 -12.86 1.70 -13.82
CA HIS A 109 -11.95 2.05 -14.90
C HIS A 109 -10.48 1.72 -14.57
N PHE A 110 -10.01 2.09 -13.38
CA PHE A 110 -8.62 1.84 -12.97
C PHE A 110 -8.40 2.03 -11.47
N ILE A 111 -7.43 1.31 -10.89
CA ILE A 111 -6.98 1.45 -9.51
C ILE A 111 -5.50 1.80 -9.49
N PHE A 112 -5.18 2.93 -8.87
CA PHE A 112 -3.84 3.23 -8.37
C PHE A 112 -3.80 2.79 -6.90
N THR A 113 -3.07 1.71 -6.60
CA THR A 113 -2.89 1.30 -5.19
C THR A 113 -1.49 1.66 -4.70
N GLN A 114 -1.43 2.25 -3.50
CA GLN A 114 -0.19 2.47 -2.76
C GLN A 114 0.26 1.22 -2.01
N ASN A 115 -0.61 0.21 -1.94
CA ASN A 115 -0.36 -1.03 -1.23
C ASN A 115 0.56 -1.93 -2.04
N ILE A 116 1.25 -2.81 -1.31
CA ILE A 116 2.18 -3.80 -1.88
C ILE A 116 1.71 -5.23 -1.58
N ASP A 117 0.60 -5.38 -0.84
CA ASP A 117 0.06 -6.66 -0.37
C ASP A 117 -0.57 -7.49 -1.50
N GLY A 118 -1.12 -6.83 -2.53
CA GLY A 118 -1.74 -7.46 -3.69
C GLY A 118 -3.17 -7.92 -3.46
N LEU A 119 -3.81 -7.46 -2.38
CA LEU A 119 -5.15 -7.91 -1.98
C LEU A 119 -6.25 -7.48 -2.95
N GLU A 120 -6.01 -6.47 -3.78
CA GLU A 120 -6.94 -6.07 -4.84
C GLU A 120 -7.11 -7.17 -5.88
N GLU A 121 -6.01 -7.78 -6.32
CA GLU A 121 -6.04 -8.88 -7.28
C GLU A 121 -6.54 -10.17 -6.62
N ASP A 122 -6.17 -10.43 -5.35
CA ASP A 122 -6.69 -11.57 -4.59
C ASP A 122 -8.21 -11.49 -4.37
N ALA A 123 -8.79 -10.29 -4.34
CA ALA A 123 -10.23 -10.08 -4.32
C ALA A 123 -10.92 -10.32 -5.67
N GLY A 124 -10.15 -10.52 -6.74
CA GLY A 124 -10.66 -10.77 -8.09
C GLY A 124 -10.72 -9.54 -8.98
N VAL A 125 -10.08 -8.42 -8.63
CA VAL A 125 -9.93 -7.30 -9.57
C VAL A 125 -9.01 -7.74 -10.72
N PRO A 126 -9.38 -7.54 -12.00
CA PRO A 126 -8.50 -7.85 -13.12
C PRO A 126 -7.16 -7.10 -13.04
N THR A 127 -6.04 -7.81 -13.18
CA THR A 127 -4.69 -7.21 -13.12
C THR A 127 -4.51 -6.05 -14.11
N SER A 128 -5.20 -6.07 -15.25
CA SER A 128 -5.18 -4.98 -16.24
C SER A 128 -5.79 -3.66 -15.74
N HIS A 129 -6.55 -3.69 -14.65
CA HIS A 129 -7.20 -2.52 -14.03
C HIS A 129 -6.44 -2.03 -12.79
N VAL A 130 -5.35 -2.68 -12.38
CA VAL A 130 -4.61 -2.34 -11.15
C VAL A 130 -3.19 -1.94 -11.49
N LEU A 131 -2.76 -0.80 -10.94
CA LEU A 131 -1.36 -0.44 -10.86
C LEU A 131 -0.91 -0.40 -9.39
N PRO A 132 -0.09 -1.36 -8.94
CA PRO A 132 0.62 -1.25 -7.67
C PRO A 132 1.71 -0.19 -7.82
N VAL A 133 1.39 1.05 -7.43
CA VAL A 133 2.23 2.23 -7.66
C VAL A 133 3.56 2.11 -6.92
N HIS A 134 3.54 1.50 -5.74
CA HIS A 134 4.74 1.18 -4.96
C HIS A 134 5.24 -0.24 -5.23
N GLY A 135 4.80 -0.85 -6.33
CA GLY A 135 5.16 -2.21 -6.72
C GLY A 135 4.60 -3.27 -5.77
N ASN A 136 5.07 -4.51 -5.89
CA ASN A 136 4.55 -5.65 -5.12
C ASN A 136 5.62 -6.73 -4.91
N TRP A 137 5.24 -7.80 -4.22
CA TRP A 137 6.12 -8.95 -3.93
C TRP A 137 6.07 -10.05 -5.00
N LYS A 138 5.41 -9.83 -6.14
CA LYS A 138 5.21 -10.87 -7.17
C LYS A 138 6.44 -11.12 -8.04
N SER A 139 7.42 -10.23 -8.00
CA SER A 139 8.65 -10.35 -8.75
C SER A 139 9.80 -9.68 -8.00
N GLN A 140 11.02 -9.97 -8.44
CA GLN A 140 12.23 -9.45 -7.82
C GLN A 140 13.31 -9.18 -8.86
N GLN A 141 14.10 -8.14 -8.59
CA GLN A 141 15.22 -7.76 -9.45
C GLN A 141 16.38 -7.18 -8.65
N CYS A 142 17.56 -7.21 -9.27
CA CYS A 142 18.73 -6.51 -8.75
C CYS A 142 18.45 -5.00 -8.65
N TYR A 143 18.67 -4.40 -7.46
CA TYR A 143 18.41 -2.97 -7.28
C TYR A 143 19.23 -2.10 -8.25
N ARG A 144 20.44 -2.56 -8.59
CA ARG A 144 21.44 -1.86 -9.41
C ARG A 144 21.23 -2.04 -10.91
N CYS A 145 21.24 -3.28 -11.39
CA CYS A 145 21.20 -3.56 -12.83
C CYS A 145 19.81 -3.92 -13.37
N LYS A 146 18.79 -4.00 -12.51
CA LYS A 146 17.39 -4.33 -12.85
C LYS A 146 17.19 -5.71 -13.50
N ARG A 147 18.19 -6.58 -13.46
CA ARG A 147 18.04 -7.97 -13.92
C ARG A 147 17.11 -8.71 -12.96
N GLY A 148 16.08 -9.33 -13.51
CA GLY A 148 15.17 -10.21 -12.77
C GLY A 148 15.93 -11.35 -12.09
N TYR A 149 15.37 -11.83 -10.98
CA TYR A 149 15.96 -12.88 -10.16
C TYR A 149 14.97 -14.05 -9.99
N PRO A 150 15.41 -15.31 -10.05
CA PRO A 150 14.51 -16.47 -9.96
C PRO A 150 13.71 -16.53 -8.65
N ASP A 151 12.44 -16.93 -8.73
CA ASP A 151 11.52 -17.02 -7.59
C ASP A 151 12.01 -18.03 -6.53
N ASP A 152 12.45 -19.20 -6.95
CA ASP A 152 12.93 -20.29 -6.09
C ASP A 152 14.15 -19.86 -5.25
N LEU A 153 15.05 -19.08 -5.85
CA LEU A 153 16.20 -18.53 -5.16
C LEU A 153 15.83 -17.40 -4.19
N MET A 154 14.82 -16.60 -4.53
CA MET A 154 14.33 -15.55 -3.62
C MET A 154 13.60 -16.16 -2.43
N GLU A 155 12.75 -17.16 -2.66
CA GLU A 155 12.05 -17.89 -1.60
C GLU A 155 13.04 -18.51 -0.61
N ARG A 156 14.08 -19.20 -1.11
CA ARG A 156 15.15 -19.73 -0.27
C ARG A 156 15.88 -18.64 0.53
N ALA A 157 16.19 -17.51 -0.10
CA ALA A 157 16.87 -16.40 0.57
C ALA A 157 16.01 -15.82 1.70
N ILE A 158 14.71 -15.64 1.48
CA ILE A 158 13.76 -15.19 2.49
C ILE A 158 13.65 -16.21 3.63
N GLU A 159 13.54 -17.50 3.31
CA GLU A 159 13.40 -18.57 4.33
C GLU A 159 14.65 -18.70 5.21
N THR A 160 15.83 -18.59 4.62
CA THR A 160 17.10 -18.66 5.34
C THR A 160 17.46 -17.34 6.02
N GLY A 161 16.87 -16.22 5.58
CA GLY A 161 17.25 -14.86 5.97
C GLY A 161 18.58 -14.41 5.37
N GLU A 162 19.02 -15.05 4.28
CA GLU A 162 20.21 -14.69 3.54
C GLU A 162 19.94 -13.52 2.58
N VAL A 163 20.98 -12.72 2.31
CA VAL A 163 20.89 -11.60 1.37
C VAL A 163 21.15 -12.14 -0.04
N PRO A 164 20.17 -12.09 -0.97
CA PRO A 164 20.36 -12.51 -2.35
C PRO A 164 21.14 -11.45 -3.14
N TYR A 165 22.12 -11.90 -3.92
CA TYR A 165 22.93 -11.06 -4.79
C TYR A 165 22.68 -11.35 -6.27
N CYS A 166 22.93 -10.37 -7.13
CA CYS A 166 22.68 -10.48 -8.55
C CYS A 166 23.51 -11.61 -9.19
N LEU A 167 22.85 -12.45 -10.00
CA LEU A 167 23.50 -13.53 -10.74
C LEU A 167 24.24 -13.07 -12.00
N LYS A 168 24.13 -11.78 -12.37
CA LYS A 168 24.84 -11.23 -13.52
C LYS A 168 26.32 -11.06 -13.18
N GLU A 169 27.19 -11.67 -13.98
CA GLU A 169 28.64 -11.53 -13.84
C GLU A 169 29.07 -10.05 -13.79
N GLY A 170 29.95 -9.73 -12.85
CA GLY A 170 30.41 -8.36 -12.58
C GLY A 170 29.42 -7.45 -11.85
N CYS A 171 28.19 -7.90 -11.56
CA CYS A 171 27.22 -7.14 -10.78
C CYS A 171 27.21 -7.59 -9.32
N VAL A 172 27.66 -6.72 -8.42
CA VAL A 172 27.64 -6.95 -6.96
C VAL A 172 26.37 -6.40 -6.28
N GLY A 173 25.31 -6.15 -7.06
CA GLY A 173 24.08 -5.55 -6.54
C GLY A 173 23.22 -6.57 -5.80
N VAL A 174 22.71 -6.19 -4.63
CA VAL A 174 21.70 -6.94 -3.89
C VAL A 174 20.40 -7.02 -4.71
N VAL A 175 19.69 -8.13 -4.60
CA VAL A 175 18.36 -8.32 -5.19
C VAL A 175 17.33 -7.87 -4.18
N LYS A 176 16.18 -7.38 -4.64
CA LYS A 176 15.03 -7.13 -3.77
C LYS A 176 13.74 -7.44 -4.52
N PRO A 177 12.63 -7.70 -3.81
CA PRO A 177 11.29 -7.65 -4.38
C PRO A 177 11.06 -6.32 -5.12
N ASP A 178 10.16 -6.34 -6.09
CA ASP A 178 9.79 -5.19 -6.91
C ASP A 178 8.88 -4.19 -6.17
N VAL A 179 9.16 -3.98 -4.89
CA VAL A 179 8.61 -2.92 -4.04
C VAL A 179 9.44 -1.65 -4.17
N VAL A 180 8.81 -0.51 -4.35
CA VAL A 180 9.48 0.79 -4.47
C VAL A 180 9.91 1.28 -3.09
N PHE A 181 11.21 1.47 -2.90
CA PHE A 181 11.79 2.01 -1.67
C PHE A 181 11.84 3.54 -1.72
N PHE A 182 11.87 4.19 -0.56
CA PHE A 182 12.15 5.62 -0.47
C PHE A 182 13.47 5.94 -1.17
N GLY A 183 13.45 6.99 -1.99
CA GLY A 183 14.61 7.40 -2.80
C GLY A 183 14.71 6.71 -4.16
N GLN A 184 13.79 5.81 -4.51
CA GLN A 184 13.65 5.30 -5.87
C GLN A 184 12.57 6.08 -6.64
N ASP A 185 12.76 6.15 -7.95
CA ASP A 185 11.72 6.60 -8.87
C ASP A 185 10.59 5.56 -8.95
N LEU A 186 9.37 6.04 -9.16
CA LEU A 186 8.27 5.16 -9.53
C LEU A 186 8.48 4.58 -10.93
N SER A 187 7.70 3.55 -11.27
CA SER A 187 7.69 3.01 -12.63
C SER A 187 7.24 4.06 -13.64
N ARG A 188 7.75 3.98 -14.87
CA ARG A 188 7.27 4.83 -15.98
C ARG A 188 5.78 4.64 -16.24
N GLU A 189 5.29 3.42 -16.00
CA GLU A 189 3.87 3.09 -16.10
C GLU A 189 3.00 3.98 -15.21
N PHE A 190 3.49 4.43 -14.04
CA PHE A 190 2.73 5.37 -13.21
C PHE A 190 2.38 6.66 -13.95
N GLU A 191 3.35 7.31 -14.60
CA GLU A 191 3.11 8.54 -15.34
C GLU A 191 2.23 8.31 -16.58
N GLU A 192 2.40 7.17 -17.25
CA GLU A 192 1.61 6.78 -18.42
C GLU A 192 0.14 6.54 -18.05
N LYS A 193 -0.12 5.79 -16.97
CA LYS A 193 -1.46 5.53 -16.46
C LYS A 193 -2.07 6.80 -15.90
N GLU A 194 -1.31 7.65 -15.22
CA GLU A 194 -1.82 8.94 -14.76
C GLU A 194 -2.34 9.79 -15.92
N LYS A 195 -1.56 9.91 -17.00
CA LYS A 195 -1.91 10.72 -18.17
C LYS A 195 -3.06 10.14 -19.00
N THR A 196 -3.30 8.84 -18.90
CA THR A 196 -4.34 8.17 -19.70
C THR A 196 -5.62 7.95 -18.91
N LYS A 197 -5.53 7.60 -17.62
CA LYS A 197 -6.68 7.19 -16.79
C LYS A 197 -7.37 8.35 -16.08
N LEU A 198 -6.63 9.35 -15.59
CA LEU A 198 -7.24 10.48 -14.90
C LEU A 198 -8.14 11.35 -15.80
N PRO A 199 -7.77 11.64 -17.07
CA PRO A 199 -8.65 12.42 -17.95
C PRO A 199 -9.96 11.70 -18.29
N GLU A 200 -9.96 10.37 -18.31
CA GLU A 200 -11.13 9.54 -18.58
C GLU A 200 -12.03 9.32 -17.36
N ALA A 201 -11.58 9.70 -16.16
CA ALA A 201 -12.37 9.53 -14.95
C ALA A 201 -13.63 10.41 -14.97
N ASP A 202 -14.75 9.81 -14.59
CA ASP A 202 -16.00 10.52 -14.29
C ASP A 202 -16.19 10.72 -12.79
N VAL A 203 -15.52 9.89 -11.98
CA VAL A 203 -15.46 9.98 -10.50
C VAL A 203 -14.10 9.46 -10.04
N MET A 204 -13.55 10.09 -9.00
CA MET A 204 -12.41 9.52 -8.27
C MET A 204 -12.79 9.09 -6.86
N LEU A 205 -12.61 7.80 -6.55
CA LEU A 205 -12.69 7.30 -5.18
C LEU A 205 -11.30 7.32 -4.55
N VAL A 206 -11.18 7.88 -3.35
CA VAL A 206 -9.96 7.92 -2.56
C VAL A 206 -10.22 7.16 -1.26
N LEU A 207 -9.59 6.00 -1.13
CA LEU A 207 -9.92 5.02 -0.10
C LEU A 207 -8.71 4.77 0.81
N GLY A 208 -8.88 4.96 2.12
CA GLY A 208 -7.91 4.50 3.12
C GLY A 208 -6.51 5.10 2.97
N THR A 209 -6.37 6.37 2.59
CA THR A 209 -5.06 7.03 2.45
C THR A 209 -5.03 8.41 3.07
N SER A 210 -3.89 8.76 3.68
CA SER A 210 -3.64 10.08 4.25
C SER A 210 -3.24 11.15 3.22
N LEU A 211 -2.97 10.74 1.97
CA LEU A 211 -2.45 11.62 0.91
C LEU A 211 -1.20 12.43 1.30
N LYS A 212 -0.36 11.92 2.21
CA LYS A 212 0.88 12.58 2.65
C LYS A 212 2.11 12.23 1.81
N VAL A 213 2.03 11.15 1.02
CA VAL A 213 3.18 10.61 0.28
C VAL A 213 3.02 10.92 -1.21
N ALA A 214 3.92 11.76 -1.71
CA ALA A 214 4.05 12.01 -3.14
C ALA A 214 4.70 10.80 -3.85
N PRO A 215 4.39 10.58 -5.15
CA PRO A 215 3.51 11.39 -5.99
C PRO A 215 2.03 10.96 -5.96
N CYS A 216 1.64 9.88 -5.29
CA CYS A 216 0.22 9.47 -5.27
C CYS A 216 -0.72 10.53 -4.68
N ALA A 217 -0.22 11.33 -3.72
CA ALA A 217 -0.94 12.44 -3.11
C ALA A 217 -1.48 13.49 -4.11
N ARG A 218 -0.89 13.62 -5.31
CA ARG A 218 -1.37 14.56 -6.34
C ARG A 218 -2.42 13.99 -7.29
N LEU A 219 -2.62 12.67 -7.34
CA LEU A 219 -3.57 12.06 -8.28
C LEU A 219 -5.00 12.64 -8.15
N PRO A 220 -5.55 12.86 -6.93
CA PRO A 220 -6.88 13.47 -6.79
C PRO A 220 -7.00 14.89 -7.33
N ARG A 221 -5.89 15.59 -7.56
CA ARG A 221 -5.89 16.91 -8.22
C ARG A 221 -5.85 16.84 -9.73
N GLY A 222 -5.42 15.70 -10.28
CA GLY A 222 -5.23 15.48 -11.71
C GLY A 222 -6.51 15.09 -12.48
N VAL A 223 -7.60 14.78 -11.78
CA VAL A 223 -8.91 14.63 -12.44
C VAL A 223 -9.44 15.98 -12.94
N ARG A 224 -10.26 15.93 -14.00
CA ARG A 224 -10.85 17.11 -14.64
C ARG A 224 -11.63 17.96 -13.64
N GLU A 225 -11.70 19.27 -13.90
CA GLU A 225 -12.55 20.16 -13.11
C GLU A 225 -14.03 19.73 -13.22
N GLY A 226 -14.75 19.80 -12.09
CA GLY A 226 -16.14 19.33 -11.98
C GLY A 226 -16.31 17.81 -11.80
N VAL A 227 -15.26 17.00 -11.94
CA VAL A 227 -15.31 15.57 -11.61
C VAL A 227 -15.40 15.37 -10.09
N PRO A 228 -16.45 14.71 -9.57
CA PRO A 228 -16.59 14.42 -8.14
C PRO A 228 -15.43 13.59 -7.59
N ARG A 229 -14.98 13.93 -6.38
CA ARG A 229 -13.99 13.16 -5.63
C ARG A 229 -14.62 12.69 -4.33
N VAL A 230 -14.56 11.39 -4.08
CA VAL A 230 -15.15 10.79 -2.87
C VAL A 230 -14.02 10.29 -1.99
N LEU A 231 -13.89 10.84 -0.79
CA LEU A 231 -12.96 10.36 0.23
C LEU A 231 -13.71 9.43 1.20
N ILE A 232 -13.26 8.19 1.31
CA ILE A 232 -13.63 7.26 2.38
C ILE A 232 -12.38 6.97 3.20
N ASN A 233 -12.30 7.52 4.39
CA ASN A 233 -11.13 7.41 5.26
C ASN A 233 -11.49 7.71 6.72
N LEU A 234 -10.63 7.34 7.67
CA LEU A 234 -10.84 7.68 9.09
C LEU A 234 -10.76 9.19 9.34
N GLU A 235 -9.89 9.88 8.62
CA GLU A 235 -9.60 11.30 8.79
C GLU A 235 -9.68 12.03 7.44
N PRO A 236 -9.96 13.35 7.42
CA PRO A 236 -9.79 14.16 6.23
C PRO A 236 -8.37 14.03 5.64
N ALA A 237 -8.26 14.03 4.31
CA ALA A 237 -7.00 13.85 3.62
C ALA A 237 -6.88 14.77 2.40
N GLY A 238 -5.70 15.36 2.22
CA GLY A 238 -5.42 16.27 1.10
C GLY A 238 -6.32 17.51 1.12
N ASP A 239 -6.81 17.89 -0.05
CA ASP A 239 -7.76 19.01 -0.24
C ASP A 239 -9.17 18.52 -0.63
N ILE A 240 -9.50 17.26 -0.33
CA ILE A 240 -10.81 16.69 -0.65
C ILE A 240 -11.83 17.22 0.36
N GLY A 241 -12.94 17.76 -0.16
CA GLY A 241 -13.94 18.52 0.57
C GLY A 241 -13.89 20.02 0.26
N ASN A 242 -12.87 20.48 -0.48
CA ASN A 242 -12.72 21.90 -0.84
C ASN A 242 -13.31 22.24 -2.21
N ARG A 243 -13.60 21.25 -3.07
CA ARG A 243 -14.22 21.46 -4.39
C ARG A 243 -15.71 21.16 -4.34
N ASP A 244 -16.48 21.87 -5.15
CA ASP A 244 -17.87 21.52 -5.40
C ASP A 244 -17.95 20.10 -5.98
N GLY A 245 -18.82 19.28 -5.41
CA GLY A 245 -18.96 17.86 -5.78
C GLY A 245 -18.02 16.91 -5.04
N ASP A 246 -17.11 17.40 -4.20
CA ASP A 246 -16.40 16.52 -3.27
C ASP A 246 -17.35 15.93 -2.23
N VAL A 247 -17.19 14.64 -1.94
CA VAL A 247 -17.92 13.97 -0.86
C VAL A 247 -16.92 13.37 0.11
N VAL A 248 -17.10 13.63 1.40
CA VAL A 248 -16.25 13.10 2.47
C VAL A 248 -17.09 12.22 3.39
N ALA A 249 -16.80 10.92 3.40
CA ALA A 249 -17.42 9.94 4.26
C ALA A 249 -16.36 9.41 5.24
N LEU A 250 -16.41 9.92 6.47
CA LEU A 250 -15.43 9.54 7.51
C LEU A 250 -15.88 8.28 8.26
N GLY A 251 -14.99 7.30 8.38
CA GLY A 251 -15.23 6.04 9.06
C GLY A 251 -14.21 4.96 8.68
N GLN A 252 -14.33 3.77 9.27
CA GLN A 252 -13.56 2.62 8.79
C GLN A 252 -14.03 2.27 7.38
N CYS A 253 -13.10 1.95 6.47
CA CYS A 253 -13.44 1.73 5.06
C CYS A 253 -14.49 0.64 4.90
N ASP A 254 -14.34 -0.51 5.58
CA ASP A 254 -15.29 -1.62 5.48
C ASP A 254 -16.69 -1.25 6.01
N GLU A 255 -16.79 -0.50 7.11
CA GLU A 255 -18.07 -0.05 7.66
C GLU A 255 -18.81 0.90 6.70
N VAL A 256 -18.07 1.88 6.15
CA VAL A 256 -18.62 2.85 5.18
C VAL A 256 -19.03 2.15 3.88
N ILE A 257 -18.24 1.19 3.41
CA ILE A 257 -18.51 0.41 2.20
C ILE A 257 -19.70 -0.53 2.40
N SER A 258 -19.85 -1.13 3.59
CA SER A 258 -21.03 -1.93 3.95
C SER A 258 -22.30 -1.08 3.87
N ALA A 259 -22.31 0.08 4.53
CA ALA A 259 -23.46 0.99 4.52
C ALA A 259 -23.75 1.52 3.10
N LEU A 260 -22.72 1.87 2.32
CA LEU A 260 -22.89 2.26 0.92
C LEU A 260 -23.50 1.13 0.07
N SER A 261 -23.09 -0.11 0.33
CA SER A 261 -23.59 -1.27 -0.42
C SER A 261 -25.04 -1.61 -0.08
N GLU A 262 -25.49 -1.36 1.14
CA GLU A 262 -26.90 -1.42 1.51
C GLU A 262 -27.72 -0.39 0.72
N GLU A 263 -27.28 0.87 0.67
CA GLU A 263 -27.93 1.94 -0.10
C GLU A 263 -27.95 1.65 -1.61
N LEU A 264 -26.91 0.97 -2.12
CA LEU A 264 -26.83 0.55 -3.51
C LEU A 264 -27.72 -0.65 -3.83
N GLY A 265 -28.15 -1.42 -2.82
CA GLY A 265 -28.81 -2.72 -2.98
C GLY A 265 -27.84 -3.82 -3.40
N TRP A 266 -26.55 -3.68 -3.08
CA TRP A 266 -25.46 -4.58 -3.47
C TRP A 266 -24.91 -5.42 -2.30
N ALA A 267 -25.50 -5.30 -1.11
CA ALA A 267 -24.98 -5.93 0.11
C ALA A 267 -24.79 -7.45 -0.01
N GLU A 268 -25.78 -8.18 -0.54
CA GLU A 268 -25.68 -9.64 -0.71
C GLU A 268 -24.62 -10.05 -1.75
N GLU A 269 -24.55 -9.32 -2.87
CA GLU A 269 -23.53 -9.56 -3.91
C GLU A 269 -22.12 -9.32 -3.37
N LEU A 270 -21.94 -8.26 -2.58
CA LEU A 270 -20.68 -7.91 -1.95
C LEU A 270 -20.24 -8.95 -0.93
N ASP A 271 -21.14 -9.36 -0.03
CA ASP A 271 -20.86 -10.39 0.98
C ASP A 271 -20.49 -11.74 0.34
N GLY A 272 -21.21 -12.14 -0.72
CA GLY A 272 -20.89 -13.35 -1.49
C GLY A 272 -19.49 -13.29 -2.09
N LEU A 273 -19.16 -12.19 -2.79
CA LEU A 273 -17.84 -11.96 -3.36
C LEU A 273 -16.71 -11.98 -2.33
N TRP A 274 -16.93 -11.32 -1.19
CA TRP A 274 -15.93 -11.26 -0.13
C TRP A 274 -15.66 -12.65 0.45
N LYS A 275 -16.71 -13.43 0.73
CA LYS A 275 -16.58 -14.82 1.21
C LYS A 275 -15.84 -15.70 0.22
N GLU A 276 -16.14 -15.59 -1.08
CA GLU A 276 -15.43 -16.31 -2.14
C GLU A 276 -13.93 -15.97 -2.17
N ALA A 277 -13.59 -14.68 -2.14
CA ALA A 277 -12.20 -14.23 -2.15
C ALA A 277 -11.41 -14.71 -0.90
N VAL A 278 -12.03 -14.63 0.28
CA VAL A 278 -11.44 -15.11 1.52
C VAL A 278 -11.22 -16.63 1.50
N ALA A 279 -12.20 -17.40 1.00
CA ALA A 279 -12.10 -18.85 0.88
C ALA A 279 -11.02 -19.27 -0.11
N ALA A 280 -10.93 -18.60 -1.27
CA ALA A 280 -9.90 -18.86 -2.27
C ALA A 280 -8.49 -18.68 -1.69
N LYS A 281 -8.31 -17.69 -0.81
CA LYS A 281 -7.03 -17.45 -0.14
C LYS A 281 -6.71 -18.50 0.94
N ALA A 282 -7.70 -18.91 1.72
CA ALA A 282 -7.53 -19.91 2.78
C ALA A 282 -7.03 -21.26 2.24
N HIS A 283 -7.46 -21.66 1.04
CA HIS A 283 -6.97 -22.89 0.39
C HIS A 283 -5.47 -22.85 0.02
N CYS A 284 -4.85 -21.67 -0.05
CA CYS A 284 -3.41 -21.55 -0.28
C CYS A 284 -2.57 -21.68 1.00
N GLU A 285 -3.18 -21.74 2.19
CA GLU A 285 -2.50 -21.66 3.50
C GLU A 285 -2.12 -23.03 4.10
N ASP A 286 -2.80 -24.12 3.74
CA ASP A 286 -2.73 -25.43 4.44
C ASP A 286 -1.39 -26.20 4.33
N GLU A 287 -0.33 -25.65 3.72
CA GLU A 287 0.92 -26.39 3.41
C GLU A 287 2.15 -26.08 4.28
N GLN A 288 2.10 -25.27 5.34
CA GLN A 288 3.33 -24.77 5.99
C GLN A 288 3.39 -24.91 7.53
N GLY A 289 4.44 -25.55 8.03
CA GLY A 289 4.71 -25.81 9.45
C GLY A 289 5.18 -24.59 10.26
N GLU A 290 5.50 -24.81 11.54
CA GLU A 290 5.88 -23.79 12.55
C GLU A 290 6.96 -22.81 12.06
N GLN A 291 6.63 -21.51 12.00
CA GLN A 291 7.57 -20.43 11.67
C GLN A 291 7.98 -19.63 12.92
N PRO A 292 9.24 -19.14 13.00
CA PRO A 292 9.70 -18.32 14.11
C PRO A 292 9.00 -16.96 14.15
N SER A 293 8.76 -16.44 15.35
CA SER A 293 8.05 -15.18 15.56
C SER A 293 8.85 -13.96 15.03
N LEU A 294 8.15 -12.85 14.72
CA LEU A 294 8.78 -11.59 14.28
C LEU A 294 9.81 -11.08 15.31
N ASP A 295 9.49 -11.20 16.60
CA ASP A 295 10.35 -10.72 17.68
C ASP A 295 11.63 -11.57 17.81
N GLU A 296 11.55 -12.89 17.62
CA GLU A 296 12.72 -13.79 17.55
C GLU A 296 13.63 -13.45 16.37
N LEU A 297 13.05 -13.17 15.20
CA LEU A 297 13.81 -12.83 14.00
C LEU A 297 14.51 -11.47 14.14
N ILE A 298 13.85 -10.49 14.75
CA ILE A 298 14.44 -9.18 15.06
C ILE A 298 15.62 -9.34 16.03
N ALA A 299 15.46 -10.12 17.10
CA ALA A 299 16.52 -10.37 18.08
C ALA A 299 17.76 -11.02 17.43
N ARG A 300 17.55 -12.08 16.63
CA ARG A 300 18.63 -12.76 15.88
C ARG A 300 19.34 -11.83 14.90
N CYS A 301 18.59 -10.95 14.24
CA CYS A 301 19.14 -9.97 13.31
C CYS A 301 20.00 -8.92 14.05
N ALA A 302 19.51 -8.40 15.17
CA ALA A 302 20.24 -7.45 16.00
C ALA A 302 21.59 -8.02 16.50
N GLU A 303 21.62 -9.30 16.89
CA GLU A 303 22.85 -9.99 17.28
C GLU A 303 23.86 -10.11 16.12
N LYS A 304 23.39 -10.44 14.91
CA LYS A 304 24.24 -10.63 13.71
C LYS A 304 24.79 -9.32 13.15
N ILE A 305 24.01 -8.25 13.17
CA ILE A 305 24.43 -6.94 12.65
C ILE A 305 25.51 -6.34 13.55
N GLY A 306 25.46 -6.62 14.86
CA GLY A 306 26.29 -5.96 15.86
C GLY A 306 26.11 -4.43 15.82
N PRO A 307 26.90 -3.65 16.56
CA PRO A 307 26.95 -2.21 16.38
C PRO A 307 27.74 -1.90 15.10
N LYS A 308 27.20 -2.18 13.91
CA LYS A 308 27.74 -1.60 12.67
C LYS A 308 27.25 -0.15 12.60
N PRO A 309 28.12 0.85 12.83
CA PRO A 309 27.67 2.22 12.79
C PRO A 309 27.30 2.55 11.35
N VAL A 310 26.04 2.92 11.13
CA VAL A 310 25.72 3.84 10.04
C VAL A 310 26.69 5.00 10.21
N THR A 311 27.63 5.16 9.26
CA THR A 311 28.70 6.17 9.43
C THR A 311 28.06 7.53 9.68
N ALA A 312 28.67 8.38 10.50
CA ALA A 312 28.08 9.67 10.84
C ALA A 312 27.74 10.53 9.60
N GLY A 313 28.50 10.35 8.51
CA GLY A 313 28.20 10.94 7.21
C GLY A 313 26.98 10.35 6.52
N HIS A 314 26.79 9.03 6.56
CA HIS A 314 25.57 8.39 6.05
C HIS A 314 24.34 8.75 6.88
N ARG A 315 24.50 8.85 8.21
CA ARG A 315 23.43 9.26 9.11
C ARG A 315 22.97 10.68 8.79
N ARG A 316 23.90 11.64 8.67
CA ARG A 316 23.60 13.02 8.26
C ARG A 316 22.97 13.09 6.87
N MET A 317 23.48 12.35 5.89
CA MET A 317 22.89 12.32 4.55
C MET A 317 21.42 11.87 4.57
N LEU A 318 21.11 10.81 5.33
CA LEU A 318 19.74 10.32 5.43
C LEU A 318 18.85 11.28 6.23
N GLU A 319 19.35 11.84 7.34
CA GLU A 319 18.65 12.85 8.15
C GLU A 319 18.35 14.12 7.32
N ASP A 320 19.30 14.63 6.53
CA ASP A 320 19.12 15.78 5.65
C ASP A 320 18.14 15.49 4.49
N HIS A 321 18.20 14.29 3.92
CA HIS A 321 17.28 13.85 2.86
C HIS A 321 15.83 13.80 3.37
N LEU A 322 15.64 13.36 4.62
CA LEU A 322 14.34 13.35 5.29
C LEU A 322 13.89 14.73 5.73
N CYS A 323 14.75 15.56 6.32
CA CYS A 323 14.43 16.95 6.67
C CYS A 323 13.93 17.72 5.44
N THR A 324 14.54 17.50 4.28
CA THR A 324 14.11 18.13 3.03
C THR A 324 12.76 17.58 2.53
N LYS A 325 12.50 16.28 2.68
CA LYS A 325 11.25 15.64 2.22
C LYS A 325 10.06 15.77 3.18
N PHE A 326 10.31 15.90 4.47
CA PHE A 326 9.32 15.90 5.55
C PHE A 326 9.26 17.22 6.33
N ALA A 327 9.84 18.31 5.80
CA ALA A 327 9.84 19.66 6.38
C ALA A 327 8.44 20.20 6.77
N GLY A 328 7.34 19.55 6.35
CA GLY A 328 5.96 19.88 6.73
C GLY A 328 5.13 18.72 7.29
N ILE A 329 5.74 17.59 7.65
CA ILE A 329 5.02 16.37 8.09
C ILE A 329 5.47 15.91 9.49
N LEU A 330 6.72 16.17 9.88
CA LEU A 330 7.19 15.91 11.23
C LEU A 330 6.86 17.12 12.12
N PRO A 331 6.16 16.97 13.26
CA PRO A 331 6.08 18.03 14.24
C PRO A 331 7.52 18.40 14.65
N GLY A 332 7.85 19.69 14.53
CA GLY A 332 9.21 20.18 14.64
C GLY A 332 9.95 19.67 15.87
N LYS A 333 11.24 19.35 15.69
CA LYS A 333 12.19 19.44 16.79
C LYS A 333 12.77 20.86 16.77
N VAL A 334 12.15 21.70 17.61
CA VAL A 334 12.49 23.09 17.98
C VAL A 334 12.42 24.11 16.85
#